data_AF-A0A821KQE7-F1
#
_entry.id   AF-A0A821KQE7-F1
#
_cell.length_a   1.000
_cell.length_b   1.000
_cell.length_c   1.000
_cell.angle_alpha   90.00
_cell.angle_beta   90.00
_cell.angle_gamma   90.00
#
_symmetry.space_group_name_H-M   'P 1'
#
loop_
_entity.id
_entity.type
_entity.pdbx_description
1 polymer ?
#
loop_
_entity_poly.entity_id
_entity_poly.type
_entity_poly.pdbx_seq_one_letter_code
_entity_poly.pdbx_strand_id
1 'polypeptide(L)'
;EEEVVGRFLKALEDKSIDRMADGDVAVNFEKITNSDECRKYIYNCIEKYVPDLPRNKIYELSFTKFLYRRVRFFEGHYYCWNQKIQRLGSIALTHMINEAKSLTQINFRDSNYPRVYLVYDPGFSLHLLHGDWNHVPTDLKSLFDNKDPLTSDEYKNKDYYAECLAWLIDIKYETFMKVVHDTKFILTENFAYKLFHVHERKLTKLALIIEGDTGVGKTFLLKFYSLLLNSKITSDPLQRHITPKIMENSNKFLLNIIETIIEKQANILNTILEQIRPKILVLDNNDEDELELLN
;
A
#
# COMPACT_ATOMS: atom_id res chain seq x y z
N GLU A 1 18.08 4.07 -0.79
CA GLU A 1 17.09 4.70 0.12
C GLU A 1 17.02 6.19 -0.13
N GLU A 2 18.12 6.93 0.06
CA GLU A 2 18.17 8.38 -0.21
C GLU A 2 17.68 8.77 -1.61
N GLU A 3 18.11 8.05 -2.65
CA GLU A 3 17.67 8.32 -4.02
C GLU A 3 16.16 8.20 -4.20
N VAL A 4 15.57 7.09 -3.74
CA VAL A 4 14.12 6.86 -3.83
C VAL A 4 13.34 7.96 -3.11
N VAL A 5 13.78 8.34 -1.90
CA VAL A 5 13.17 9.43 -1.13
C VAL A 5 13.33 10.77 -1.86
N GLY A 6 14.55 11.12 -2.27
CA GLY A 6 14.85 12.37 -2.97
C GLY A 6 14.05 12.51 -4.27
N ARG A 7 13.92 11.42 -5.04
CA ARG A 7 13.14 11.38 -6.29
C ARG A 7 11.67 11.75 -6.07
N PHE A 8 11.02 11.18 -5.06
CA PHE A 8 9.62 11.48 -4.80
C PHE A 8 9.41 12.83 -4.11
N LEU A 9 10.36 13.30 -3.31
CA LEU A 9 10.35 14.65 -2.77
C LEU A 9 10.54 15.72 -3.86
N LYS A 10 11.42 15.48 -4.83
CA LYS A 10 11.53 16.29 -6.04
C LYS A 10 10.21 16.34 -6.80
N ALA A 11 9.59 15.18 -7.02
CA ALA A 11 8.29 15.11 -7.70
C ALA A 11 7.18 15.87 -6.96
N LEU A 12 7.23 15.93 -5.61
CA LEU A 12 6.32 16.75 -4.81
C LEU A 12 6.56 18.25 -5.03
N GLU A 13 7.82 18.68 -5.03
CA GLU A 13 8.21 20.07 -5.24
C GLU A 13 7.82 20.55 -6.65
N ASP A 14 8.05 19.70 -7.66
CA ASP A 14 7.70 19.95 -9.07
C ASP A 14 6.20 19.76 -9.36
N LYS A 15 5.41 19.32 -8.38
CA LYS A 15 4.00 18.91 -8.51
C LYS A 15 3.75 17.76 -9.50
N SER A 16 4.81 17.14 -10.02
CA SER A 16 4.72 16.00 -10.95
C SER A 16 4.29 14.71 -10.27
N ILE A 17 4.27 14.67 -8.93
CA ILE A 17 3.73 13.57 -8.11
C ILE A 17 2.21 13.38 -8.30
N ASP A 18 1.50 14.34 -8.88
CA ASP A 18 0.06 14.21 -9.14
C ASP A 18 -0.27 13.80 -10.59
N ARG A 19 0.75 13.43 -11.37
CA ARG A 19 0.54 12.85 -12.71
C ARG A 19 -0.28 11.57 -12.60
N MET A 20 -1.22 11.41 -13.53
CA MET A 20 -2.04 10.22 -13.69
C MET A 20 -1.53 9.41 -14.88
N ALA A 21 -1.80 8.12 -14.90
CA ALA A 21 -1.52 7.29 -16.06
C ALA A 21 -2.35 7.75 -17.27
N ASP A 22 -1.77 7.65 -18.46
CA ASP A 22 -2.41 8.01 -19.72
C ASP A 22 -2.55 6.76 -20.60
N GLY A 23 -3.76 6.19 -20.66
CA GLY A 23 -4.00 4.91 -21.30
C GLY A 23 -3.07 3.83 -20.75
N ASP A 24 -2.22 3.30 -21.63
CA ASP A 24 -1.26 2.22 -21.35
C ASP A 24 0.11 2.74 -20.84
N VAL A 25 0.23 4.04 -20.56
CA VAL A 25 1.46 4.66 -20.08
C VAL A 25 1.40 4.86 -18.56
N ALA A 26 2.12 4.00 -17.84
CA ALA A 26 2.29 4.12 -16.40
C ALA A 26 3.09 5.37 -15.99
N VAL A 27 2.73 5.95 -14.84
CA VAL A 27 3.48 7.07 -14.24
C VAL A 27 4.86 6.58 -13.83
N ASN A 28 5.90 7.30 -14.26
CA ASN A 28 7.28 7.02 -13.88
C ASN A 28 8.03 8.31 -13.55
N PHE A 29 8.98 8.22 -12.62
CA PHE A 29 9.82 9.33 -12.19
C PHE A 29 11.27 9.04 -12.51
N GLU A 30 11.92 10.03 -13.12
CA GLU A 30 13.34 9.96 -13.42
C GLU A 30 14.16 9.82 -12.14
N LYS A 31 15.15 8.92 -12.20
CA LYS A 31 16.05 8.69 -11.07
C LYS A 31 17.00 9.85 -10.91
N ILE A 32 17.29 10.20 -9.65
CA ILE A 32 18.31 11.20 -9.34
C ILE A 32 19.65 10.47 -9.24
N THR A 33 20.58 10.78 -10.14
CA THR A 33 21.92 10.15 -10.15
C THR A 33 22.88 10.82 -9.16
N ASN A 34 22.65 12.09 -8.84
CA ASN A 34 23.47 12.86 -7.92
C ASN A 34 23.02 12.68 -6.46
N SER A 35 23.91 12.13 -5.63
CA SER A 35 23.63 11.90 -4.20
C SER A 35 23.41 13.18 -3.41
N ASP A 36 24.08 14.28 -3.75
CA ASP A 36 23.95 15.55 -3.04
C ASP A 36 22.63 16.25 -3.39
N GLU A 37 22.16 16.08 -4.63
CA GLU A 37 20.81 16.49 -5.03
C GLU A 37 19.74 15.74 -4.22
N CYS A 38 19.88 14.42 -4.04
CA CYS A 38 18.96 13.64 -3.21
C CYS A 38 18.89 14.17 -1.77
N ARG A 39 20.06 14.41 -1.15
CA ARG A 39 20.14 14.93 0.22
C ARG A 39 19.53 16.32 0.33
N LYS A 40 19.72 17.18 -0.67
CA LYS A 40 19.11 18.51 -0.70
C LYS A 40 17.58 18.43 -0.59
N TYR A 41 16.92 17.59 -1.38
CA TYR A 41 15.46 17.43 -1.27
C TYR A 41 15.02 16.87 0.09
N ILE A 42 15.78 15.93 0.66
CA ILE A 42 15.52 15.41 2.01
C ILE A 42 15.64 16.53 3.05
N TYR A 43 16.71 17.31 3.02
CA TYR A 43 16.92 18.41 3.97
C TYR A 43 15.85 19.49 3.84
N ASN A 44 15.53 19.91 2.62
CA ASN A 44 14.44 20.86 2.35
C ASN A 44 13.10 20.36 2.90
N CYS A 45 12.81 19.06 2.76
CA CYS A 45 11.59 18.45 3.30
C CYS A 45 11.56 18.51 4.84
N ILE A 46 12.66 18.15 5.51
CA ILE A 46 12.73 18.22 6.97
C ILE A 46 12.64 19.67 7.44
N GLU A 47 13.28 20.63 6.77
CA GLU A 47 13.16 22.06 7.08
C GLU A 47 11.73 22.58 6.95
N LYS A 48 11.05 22.23 5.86
CA LYS A 48 9.72 22.74 5.54
C LYS A 48 8.60 22.11 6.36
N TYR A 49 8.60 20.78 6.46
CA TYR A 49 7.46 20.03 7.02
C TYR A 49 7.71 19.51 8.42
N VAL A 50 8.98 19.45 8.84
CA VAL A 50 9.35 18.85 10.11
C VAL A 50 10.36 19.69 10.92
N PRO A 51 10.08 21.00 11.11
CA PRO A 51 11.02 21.91 11.78
C PRO A 51 11.33 21.48 13.22
N ASP A 52 10.39 20.82 13.89
CA ASP A 52 10.48 20.43 15.31
C ASP A 52 11.38 19.21 15.57
N LEU A 53 11.79 18.46 14.53
CA LEU A 53 12.70 17.33 14.72
C LEU A 53 14.11 17.84 15.06
N PRO A 54 14.79 17.26 16.07
CA PRO A 54 16.18 17.57 16.38
C PRO A 54 17.08 17.41 15.16
N ARG A 55 17.86 18.45 14.84
CA ARG A 55 18.81 18.48 13.71
C ARG A 55 20.09 17.74 14.07
N ASN A 56 20.00 16.41 14.08
CA ASN A 56 21.16 15.57 14.18
C ASN A 56 21.02 14.35 13.27
N LYS A 57 22.17 13.75 12.92
CA LYS A 57 22.26 12.64 11.97
C LYS A 57 21.40 11.44 12.32
N ILE A 58 21.11 11.19 13.60
CA ILE A 58 20.31 10.04 14.03
C ILE A 58 18.84 10.25 13.65
N TYR A 59 18.30 11.44 13.89
CA TYR A 59 16.92 11.77 13.55
C TYR A 59 16.74 11.91 12.03
N GLU A 60 17.70 12.53 11.34
CA GLU A 60 17.71 12.61 9.87
C GLU A 60 17.73 11.22 9.23
N LEU A 61 18.61 10.33 9.69
CA LEU A 61 18.68 8.95 9.23
C LEU A 61 17.37 8.19 9.51
N SER A 62 16.82 8.36 10.72
CA SER A 62 15.59 7.68 11.12
C SER A 62 14.41 8.13 10.28
N PHE A 63 14.23 9.45 10.12
CA PHE A 63 13.21 10.04 9.27
C PHE A 63 13.32 9.54 7.82
N THR A 64 14.52 9.58 7.26
CA THR A 64 14.78 9.13 5.88
C THR A 64 14.43 7.65 5.71
N LYS A 65 14.76 6.80 6.68
CA LYS A 65 14.44 5.36 6.64
C LYS A 65 12.94 5.07 6.73
N PHE A 66 12.22 5.78 7.59
CA PHE A 66 10.76 5.64 7.66
C PHE A 66 10.10 6.15 6.39
N LEU A 67 10.51 7.33 5.91
CA LEU A 67 9.98 7.90 4.67
C LEU A 67 10.27 6.97 3.49
N TYR A 68 11.48 6.43 3.38
CA TYR A 68 11.85 5.45 2.35
C TYR A 68 10.85 4.28 2.30
N ARG A 69 10.48 3.70 3.44
CA ARG A 69 9.52 2.59 3.48
C ARG A 69 8.15 2.99 2.95
N ARG A 70 7.72 4.22 3.21
CA ARG A 70 6.42 4.75 2.79
C ARG A 70 6.39 5.08 1.30
N VAL A 71 7.39 5.81 0.81
CA VAL A 71 7.41 6.27 -0.59
C VAL A 71 7.56 5.15 -1.62
N ARG A 72 7.89 3.92 -1.19
CA ARG A 72 7.81 2.75 -2.07
C ARG A 72 6.41 2.53 -2.63
N PHE A 73 5.36 3.07 -1.99
CA PHE A 73 4.01 3.17 -2.55
C PHE A 73 4.00 3.64 -4.01
N PHE A 74 4.80 4.67 -4.32
CA PHE A 74 4.86 5.28 -5.65
C PHE A 74 5.57 4.43 -6.71
N GLU A 75 6.19 3.31 -6.33
CA GLU A 75 6.72 2.31 -7.27
C GLU A 75 5.70 1.21 -7.56
N GLY A 76 4.63 1.13 -6.75
CA GLY A 76 3.62 0.10 -6.82
C GLY A 76 2.58 0.31 -7.90
N HIS A 77 1.95 -0.80 -8.31
CA HIS A 77 0.95 -0.81 -9.39
C HIS A 77 -0.22 0.14 -9.12
N TYR A 78 -0.74 0.15 -7.90
CA TYR A 78 -1.88 0.99 -7.50
C TYR A 78 -1.66 2.47 -7.83
N TYR A 79 -0.45 2.99 -7.56
CA TYR A 79 -0.12 4.38 -7.85
C TYR A 79 0.25 4.58 -9.33
N CYS A 80 1.14 3.74 -9.88
CA CYS A 80 1.67 3.91 -11.23
C CYS A 80 0.57 3.89 -12.31
N TRP A 81 -0.53 3.18 -12.06
CA TRP A 81 -1.68 3.06 -12.96
C TRP A 81 -2.91 3.84 -12.49
N ASN A 82 -2.75 4.77 -11.55
CA ASN A 82 -3.84 5.60 -11.10
C ASN A 82 -4.33 6.54 -12.23
N GLN A 83 -5.56 6.33 -12.67
CA GLN A 83 -6.25 7.18 -13.65
C GLN A 83 -7.42 7.98 -13.04
N LYS A 84 -7.77 7.70 -11.78
CA LYS A 84 -9.04 8.15 -11.18
C LYS A 84 -8.85 9.15 -10.06
N ILE A 85 -7.88 8.92 -9.17
CA ILE A 85 -7.73 9.69 -7.94
C ILE A 85 -6.82 10.88 -8.20
N GLN A 86 -7.41 12.05 -8.41
CA GLN A 86 -6.65 13.30 -8.52
C GLN A 86 -5.92 13.57 -7.20
N ARG A 87 -4.70 14.12 -7.29
CA ARG A 87 -3.89 14.51 -6.13
C ARG A 87 -3.52 13.35 -5.18
N LEU A 88 -3.64 12.09 -5.62
CA LEU A 88 -3.24 10.92 -4.84
C LEU A 88 -1.80 11.06 -4.32
N GLY A 89 -0.89 11.50 -5.18
CA GLY A 89 0.52 11.62 -4.86
C GLY A 89 0.83 12.65 -3.78
N SER A 90 0.35 13.88 -3.95
CA SER A 90 0.61 14.97 -3.01
C SER A 90 -0.06 14.75 -1.67
N ILE A 91 -1.29 14.23 -1.64
CA ILE A 91 -2.01 13.91 -0.39
C ILE A 91 -1.30 12.77 0.35
N ALA A 92 -1.00 11.66 -0.33
CA ALA A 92 -0.35 10.52 0.28
C ALA A 92 1.06 10.87 0.78
N LEU A 93 1.91 11.49 -0.04
CA LEU A 93 3.28 11.82 0.34
C LEU A 93 3.35 12.82 1.50
N THR A 94 2.45 13.81 1.53
CA THR A 94 2.37 14.74 2.67
C THR A 94 2.02 14.01 3.96
N HIS A 95 1.09 13.05 3.91
CA HIS A 95 0.77 12.23 5.06
C HIS A 95 1.93 11.31 5.46
N MET A 96 2.61 10.68 4.50
CA MET A 96 3.80 9.84 4.75
C MET A 96 4.95 10.62 5.40
N ILE A 97 5.14 11.90 5.06
CA ILE A 97 6.11 12.79 5.73
C ILE A 97 5.73 12.96 7.21
N ASN A 98 4.45 13.19 7.50
CA ASN A 98 3.96 13.29 8.88
C ASN A 98 4.10 11.96 9.64
N GLU A 99 3.81 10.83 9.00
CA GLU A 99 4.06 9.52 9.61
C GLU A 99 5.54 9.30 9.91
N ALA A 100 6.44 9.66 9.00
CA ALA A 100 7.87 9.54 9.20
C ALA A 100 8.36 10.43 10.36
N LYS A 101 7.79 11.63 10.53
CA LYS A 101 8.00 12.48 11.73
C LYS A 101 7.61 11.71 13.00
N SER A 102 6.38 11.20 13.06
CA SER A 102 5.86 10.51 14.26
C SER A 102 6.63 9.22 14.57
N LEU A 103 6.99 8.44 13.55
CA LEU A 103 7.77 7.21 13.70
C LEU A 103 9.20 7.48 14.19
N THR A 104 9.73 8.66 13.89
CA THR A 104 11.02 9.11 14.39
C THR A 104 10.94 9.47 15.88
N GLN A 105 9.83 10.10 16.33
CA GLN A 105 9.59 10.52 17.71
C GLN A 105 8.39 9.80 18.34
N ILE A 106 8.54 8.50 18.62
CA ILE A 106 7.45 7.70 19.21
C ILE A 106 7.25 8.13 20.67
N ASN A 107 6.08 8.68 20.99
CA ASN A 107 5.70 9.06 22.34
C ASN A 107 4.23 8.71 22.65
N PHE A 108 3.98 7.44 23.00
CA PHE A 108 2.65 6.98 23.40
C PHE A 108 2.13 7.52 24.73
N ARG A 109 2.94 8.29 25.49
CA ARG A 109 2.47 8.97 26.71
C ARG A 109 1.67 10.22 26.39
N ASP A 110 1.89 10.79 25.21
CA ASP A 110 1.13 11.93 24.72
C ASP A 110 -0.27 11.46 24.27
N SER A 111 -1.32 12.05 24.85
CA SER A 111 -2.70 11.77 24.45
C SER A 111 -2.98 12.20 23.01
N ASN A 112 -2.19 13.16 22.49
CA ASN A 112 -2.32 13.69 21.14
C ASN A 112 -1.40 12.97 20.14
N TYR A 113 -0.79 11.85 20.54
CA TYR A 113 0.05 11.09 19.64
C TYR A 113 -0.76 10.59 18.43
N PRO A 114 -0.30 10.81 17.19
CA PRO A 114 -1.08 10.53 16.00
C PRO A 114 -1.37 9.04 15.84
N ARG A 115 -2.62 8.75 15.43
CA ARG A 115 -3.18 7.40 15.26
C ARG A 115 -3.85 7.25 13.90
N VAL A 116 -3.15 7.75 12.89
CA VAL A 116 -3.58 7.68 11.49
C VAL A 116 -2.34 7.31 10.71
N TYR A 117 -2.32 6.11 10.13
CA TYR A 117 -1.18 5.56 9.42
C TYR A 117 -1.61 4.81 8.17
N LEU A 118 -0.91 5.03 7.07
CA LEU A 118 -1.12 4.30 5.84
C LEU A 118 -0.58 2.88 5.96
N VAL A 119 -1.41 1.93 5.56
CA VAL A 119 -1.09 0.51 5.44
C VAL A 119 -1.38 0.07 4.02
N TYR A 120 -0.71 -1.00 3.58
CA TYR A 120 -0.84 -1.53 2.24
C TYR A 120 -1.35 -2.96 2.34
N ASP A 121 -2.37 -3.29 1.55
CA ASP A 121 -2.81 -4.68 1.42
C ASP A 121 -1.77 -5.50 0.61
N PRO A 122 -1.95 -6.83 0.46
CA PRO A 122 -1.04 -7.65 -0.34
C PRO A 122 -0.94 -7.27 -1.82
N GLY A 123 -1.97 -6.60 -2.37
CA GLY A 123 -1.97 -6.01 -3.71
C GLY A 123 -1.28 -4.64 -3.78
N PHE A 124 -0.80 -4.15 -2.64
CA PHE A 124 -0.18 -2.85 -2.46
C PHE A 124 -1.13 -1.67 -2.71
N SER A 125 -2.44 -1.91 -2.53
CA SER A 125 -3.45 -0.86 -2.48
C SER A 125 -3.33 -0.07 -1.18
N LEU A 126 -3.68 1.21 -1.23
CA LEU A 126 -3.60 2.10 -0.08
C LEU A 126 -4.80 1.91 0.85
N HIS A 127 -4.53 1.72 2.14
CA HIS A 127 -5.52 1.60 3.21
C HIS A 127 -5.10 2.44 4.42
N LEU A 128 -5.98 2.59 5.41
CA LEU A 128 -5.77 3.48 6.55
C LEU A 128 -5.98 2.78 7.90
N LEU A 129 -4.93 2.64 8.68
CA LEU A 129 -5.05 2.31 10.10
C LEU A 129 -5.40 3.57 10.88
N HIS A 130 -6.63 3.66 11.40
CA HIS A 130 -7.08 4.80 12.21
C HIS A 130 -7.91 4.40 13.43
N GLY A 131 -7.84 5.23 14.48
CA GLY A 131 -8.57 5.03 15.73
C GLY A 131 -9.96 5.65 15.71
N ASP A 132 -10.08 6.80 15.05
CA ASP A 132 -11.32 7.56 14.91
C ASP A 132 -11.32 8.28 13.57
N TRP A 133 -12.32 7.98 12.74
CA TRP A 133 -12.49 8.59 11.43
C TRP A 133 -12.63 10.12 11.52
N ASN A 134 -13.18 10.67 12.60
CA ASN A 134 -13.33 12.11 12.76
C ASN A 134 -11.98 12.84 12.84
N HIS A 135 -10.94 12.16 13.32
CA HIS A 135 -9.58 12.69 13.44
C HIS A 135 -8.74 12.51 12.16
N VAL A 136 -9.26 11.81 11.15
CA VAL A 136 -8.57 11.67 9.86
C VAL A 136 -8.67 13.01 9.08
N PRO A 137 -7.56 13.55 8.56
CA PRO A 137 -7.57 14.80 7.79
C PRO A 137 -8.48 14.71 6.56
N THR A 138 -9.24 15.78 6.28
CA THR A 138 -10.22 15.82 5.18
C THR A 138 -9.63 15.47 3.81
N ASP A 139 -8.43 16.01 3.50
CA ASP A 139 -7.74 15.68 2.25
C ASP A 139 -7.43 14.18 2.17
N LEU A 140 -7.07 13.56 3.30
CA LEU A 140 -6.81 12.12 3.34
C LEU A 140 -8.10 11.31 3.19
N LYS A 141 -9.20 11.74 3.81
CA LYS A 141 -10.53 11.13 3.64
C LYS A 141 -10.97 11.09 2.18
N SER A 142 -10.59 12.11 1.41
CA SER A 142 -10.92 12.19 -0.01
C SER A 142 -10.31 11.04 -0.84
N LEU A 143 -9.21 10.43 -0.39
CA LEU A 143 -8.64 9.25 -1.05
C LEU A 143 -9.48 7.98 -0.85
N PHE A 144 -10.42 8.01 0.09
CA PHE A 144 -11.28 6.88 0.48
C PHE A 144 -12.77 7.24 0.31
N ASP A 145 -13.10 8.06 -0.70
CA ASP A 145 -14.47 8.51 -0.99
C ASP A 145 -15.21 9.14 0.21
N ASN A 146 -14.46 9.67 1.17
CA ASN A 146 -14.95 10.20 2.45
C ASN A 146 -15.74 9.18 3.31
N LYS A 147 -15.54 7.88 3.05
CA LYS A 147 -16.16 6.79 3.80
C LYS A 147 -15.15 6.16 4.74
N ASP A 148 -15.61 5.84 5.95
CA ASP A 148 -14.80 5.15 6.94
C ASP A 148 -14.55 3.69 6.48
N PRO A 149 -13.31 3.28 6.22
CA PRO A 149 -12.97 1.91 5.85
C PRO A 149 -13.48 0.89 6.88
N LEU A 150 -13.50 1.21 8.18
CA LEU A 150 -14.03 0.33 9.24
C LEU A 150 -15.49 -0.07 9.02
N THR A 151 -16.25 0.79 8.33
CA THR A 151 -17.68 0.59 8.10
C THR A 151 -18.00 -0.13 6.79
N SER A 152 -16.98 -0.47 6.00
CA SER A 152 -17.15 -1.22 4.75
C SER A 152 -17.74 -2.61 5.02
N ASP A 153 -18.66 -3.05 4.17
CA ASP A 153 -19.26 -4.39 4.23
C ASP A 153 -18.21 -5.52 4.17
N GLU A 154 -17.05 -5.25 3.57
CA GLU A 154 -15.90 -6.16 3.50
C GLU A 154 -15.38 -6.56 4.89
N TYR A 155 -15.48 -5.67 5.88
CA TYR A 155 -14.93 -5.86 7.22
C TYR A 155 -16.00 -6.11 8.29
N LYS A 156 -17.27 -6.23 7.91
CA LYS A 156 -18.41 -6.38 8.85
C LYS A 156 -18.25 -7.53 9.86
N ASN A 157 -17.53 -8.59 9.47
CA ASN A 157 -17.29 -9.77 10.31
C ASN A 157 -15.80 -9.95 10.67
N LYS A 158 -14.99 -8.90 10.53
CA LYS A 158 -13.55 -8.93 10.78
C LYS A 158 -13.14 -7.85 11.77
N ASP A 159 -12.08 -8.13 12.51
CA ASP A 159 -11.38 -7.08 13.26
C ASP A 159 -10.46 -6.34 12.28
N TYR A 160 -10.83 -5.09 11.95
CA TYR A 160 -10.08 -4.27 10.99
C TYR A 160 -8.65 -3.97 11.45
N TYR A 161 -8.41 -3.81 12.76
CA TYR A 161 -7.06 -3.63 13.28
C TYR A 161 -6.22 -4.89 13.00
N ALA A 162 -6.80 -6.06 13.24
CA ALA A 162 -6.13 -7.33 12.95
C ALA A 162 -5.85 -7.49 11.44
N GLU A 163 -6.79 -7.12 10.57
CA GLU A 163 -6.59 -7.15 9.11
C GLU A 163 -5.44 -6.22 8.68
N CYS A 164 -5.45 -4.95 9.12
CA CYS A 164 -4.38 -4.00 8.82
C CYS A 164 -3.00 -4.49 9.31
N LEU A 165 -2.93 -5.06 10.51
CA LEU A 165 -1.69 -5.60 11.06
C LEU A 165 -1.25 -6.89 10.37
N ALA A 166 -2.19 -7.72 9.92
CA ALA A 166 -1.90 -8.91 9.14
C ALA A 166 -1.25 -8.53 7.81
N TRP A 167 -1.79 -7.53 7.10
CA TRP A 167 -1.17 -6.98 5.90
C TRP A 167 0.22 -6.41 6.17
N LEU A 168 0.35 -5.61 7.25
CA LEU A 168 1.63 -5.01 7.63
C LEU A 168 2.71 -6.07 7.87
N ILE A 169 2.39 -7.14 8.61
CA ILE A 169 3.31 -8.23 8.94
C ILE A 169 3.50 -9.17 7.73
N ASP A 170 2.60 -9.08 6.76
CA ASP A 170 2.51 -9.92 5.57
C ASP A 170 2.30 -11.39 5.98
N ILE A 171 1.14 -11.59 6.63
CA ILE A 171 0.52 -12.88 6.94
C ILE A 171 -0.99 -12.80 6.65
N LYS A 172 -1.63 -13.96 6.45
CA LYS A 172 -3.10 -14.02 6.27
C LYS A 172 -3.83 -13.63 7.56
N TYR A 173 -4.99 -13.00 7.41
CA TYR A 173 -5.87 -12.62 8.52
C TYR A 173 -6.22 -13.82 9.43
N GLU A 174 -6.54 -14.97 8.85
CA GLU A 174 -6.91 -16.18 9.61
C GLU A 174 -5.74 -16.67 10.47
N THR A 175 -4.51 -16.58 9.96
CA THR A 175 -3.29 -16.90 10.70
C THR A 175 -3.08 -15.91 11.84
N PHE A 176 -3.27 -14.62 11.60
CA PHE A 176 -3.18 -13.59 12.64
C PHE A 176 -4.19 -13.87 13.77
N MET A 177 -5.47 -14.08 13.42
CA MET A 177 -6.53 -14.35 14.39
C MET A 177 -6.33 -15.67 15.14
N LYS A 178 -5.81 -16.70 14.48
CA LYS A 178 -5.41 -17.94 15.18
C LYS A 178 -4.39 -17.66 16.28
N VAL A 179 -3.35 -16.88 16.01
CA VAL A 179 -2.36 -16.52 17.03
C VAL A 179 -3.00 -15.68 18.14
N VAL A 180 -3.91 -14.76 17.83
CA VAL A 180 -4.69 -14.00 18.83
C VAL A 180 -5.45 -14.95 19.77
N HIS A 181 -6.19 -15.91 19.22
CA HIS A 181 -6.98 -16.86 20.01
C HIS A 181 -6.10 -17.82 20.82
N ASP A 182 -5.08 -18.42 20.22
CA ASP A 182 -4.17 -19.38 20.86
C ASP A 182 -3.44 -18.75 22.05
N THR A 183 -3.11 -17.47 21.95
CA THR A 183 -2.42 -16.71 23.01
C THR A 183 -3.34 -16.02 24.00
N LYS A 184 -4.66 -16.05 23.75
CA LYS A 184 -5.66 -15.25 24.47
C LYS A 184 -5.29 -13.77 24.51
N PHE A 185 -4.68 -13.27 23.45
CA PHE A 185 -4.28 -11.87 23.34
C PHE A 185 -5.51 -11.00 23.12
N ILE A 186 -5.60 -9.88 23.83
CA ILE A 186 -6.66 -8.88 23.61
C ILE A 186 -6.07 -7.78 22.73
N LEU A 187 -6.46 -7.76 21.46
CA LEU A 187 -6.05 -6.71 20.52
C LEU A 187 -6.84 -5.45 20.81
N THR A 188 -6.26 -4.55 21.62
CA THR A 188 -6.79 -3.19 21.79
C THR A 188 -6.19 -2.28 20.74
N GLU A 189 -6.85 -1.17 20.45
CA GLU A 189 -6.33 -0.09 19.58
C GLU A 189 -4.90 0.32 19.99
N ASN A 190 -4.66 0.54 21.28
CA ASN A 190 -3.32 0.88 21.81
C ASN A 190 -2.28 -0.20 21.49
N PHE A 191 -2.65 -1.49 21.56
CA PHE A 191 -1.75 -2.57 21.18
C PHE A 191 -1.53 -2.63 19.67
N ALA A 192 -2.55 -2.35 18.86
CA ALA A 192 -2.43 -2.31 17.41
C ALA A 192 -1.38 -1.28 16.96
N TYR A 193 -1.45 -0.04 17.46
CA TYR A 193 -0.43 0.97 17.16
C TYR A 193 0.95 0.56 17.69
N LYS A 194 1.05 0.05 18.92
CA LYS A 194 2.35 -0.41 19.44
C LYS A 194 2.96 -1.51 18.56
N LEU A 195 2.16 -2.47 18.08
CA LEU A 195 2.62 -3.50 17.13
C LEU A 195 3.07 -2.88 15.81
N PHE A 196 2.28 -1.97 15.24
CA PHE A 196 2.63 -1.23 14.03
C PHE A 196 4.01 -0.56 14.17
N HIS A 197 4.21 0.16 15.26
CA HIS A 197 5.46 0.87 15.55
C HIS A 197 6.66 -0.07 15.74
N VAL A 198 6.47 -1.17 16.48
CA VAL A 198 7.50 -2.22 16.66
C VAL A 198 7.89 -2.82 15.31
N HIS A 199 6.91 -3.12 14.46
CA HIS A 199 7.14 -3.71 13.16
C HIS A 199 7.88 -2.76 12.21
N GLU A 200 7.44 -1.51 12.12
CA GLU A 200 8.09 -0.49 11.29
C GLU A 200 9.54 -0.21 11.73
N ARG A 201 9.80 -0.13 13.03
CA ARG A 201 11.17 -0.02 13.56
C ARG A 201 12.03 -1.25 13.24
N LYS A 202 11.47 -2.44 13.35
CA LYS A 202 12.15 -3.69 12.99
C LYS A 202 12.57 -3.70 11.52
N LEU A 203 11.71 -3.20 10.62
CA LEU A 203 12.01 -3.18 9.20
C LEU A 203 12.98 -2.07 8.77
N THR A 204 13.07 -0.96 9.50
CA THR A 204 14.10 0.07 9.29
C THR A 204 15.47 -0.29 9.87
N LYS A 205 15.55 -1.41 10.63
CA LYS A 205 16.76 -1.85 11.36
C LYS A 205 17.29 -0.78 12.32
N LEU A 206 16.40 0.06 12.84
CA LEU A 206 16.71 1.04 13.87
C LEU A 206 16.61 0.37 15.25
N ALA A 207 17.38 0.86 16.21
CA ALA A 207 17.28 0.39 17.58
C ALA A 207 15.87 0.67 18.14
N LEU A 208 15.30 -0.34 18.81
CA LEU A 208 14.00 -0.24 19.47
C LEU A 208 14.20 -0.28 20.98
N ILE A 209 14.00 0.88 21.61
CA ILE A 209 13.92 1.01 23.07
C ILE A 209 12.44 1.20 23.42
N ILE A 210 11.92 0.35 24.31
CA ILE A 210 10.53 0.45 24.80
C ILE A 210 10.56 0.79 26.29
N GLU A 211 10.23 2.03 26.61
CA GLU A 211 10.17 2.52 27.98
C GLU A 211 8.77 2.32 28.58
N GLY A 212 8.72 2.14 29.90
CA GLY A 212 7.49 2.04 30.66
C GLY A 212 7.66 1.20 31.93
N ASP A 213 6.69 1.25 32.82
CA ASP A 213 6.77 0.57 34.12
C ASP A 213 6.67 -0.96 34.00
N THR A 214 6.97 -1.67 35.08
CA THR A 214 6.73 -3.11 35.17
C THR A 214 5.22 -3.39 35.06
N GLY A 215 4.85 -4.53 34.48
CA GLY A 215 3.44 -4.93 34.33
C GLY A 215 2.67 -4.30 33.17
N VAL A 216 3.18 -3.26 32.49
CA VAL A 216 2.47 -2.59 31.36
C VAL A 216 2.42 -3.38 30.04
N GLY A 217 2.70 -4.69 30.08
CA GLY A 217 2.54 -5.59 28.94
C GLY A 217 3.63 -5.56 27.87
N LYS A 218 4.78 -4.87 28.07
CA LYS A 218 5.87 -4.79 27.08
C LYS A 218 6.39 -6.17 26.63
N THR A 219 6.69 -7.05 27.59
CA THR A 219 7.18 -8.41 27.31
C THR A 219 6.12 -9.25 26.63
N PHE A 220 4.86 -9.10 27.05
CA PHE A 220 3.73 -9.82 26.47
C PHE A 220 3.50 -9.43 25.00
N LEU A 221 3.55 -8.11 24.70
CA LEU A 221 3.49 -7.57 23.34
C LEU A 221 4.59 -8.15 22.45
N LEU A 222 5.84 -8.14 22.92
CA LEU A 222 6.98 -8.66 22.14
C LEU A 222 6.88 -10.18 21.93
N LYS A 223 6.41 -10.92 22.94
CA LYS A 223 6.15 -12.36 22.83
C LYS A 223 5.08 -12.64 21.78
N PHE A 224 3.95 -11.93 21.84
CA PHE A 224 2.88 -12.04 20.84
C PHE A 224 3.39 -11.71 19.42
N TYR A 225 4.12 -10.60 19.27
CA TYR A 225 4.73 -10.22 18.00
C TYR A 225 5.70 -11.28 17.46
N SER A 226 6.51 -11.91 18.32
CA SER A 226 7.41 -12.99 17.90
C SER A 226 6.66 -14.22 17.37
N LEU A 227 5.49 -14.52 17.93
CA LEU A 227 4.65 -15.61 17.45
C LEU A 227 4.07 -15.31 16.07
N LEU A 228 3.64 -14.07 15.81
CA LEU A 228 3.19 -13.63 14.48
C LEU A 228 4.30 -13.73 13.43
N LEU A 229 5.53 -13.33 13.79
CA LEU A 229 6.68 -13.48 12.90
C LEU A 229 7.02 -14.95 12.63
N ASN A 230 6.91 -15.82 13.64
CA ASN A 230 7.15 -17.25 13.47
C ASN A 230 6.06 -17.91 12.63
N SER A 231 4.79 -17.52 12.80
CA SER A 231 3.70 -18.07 12.00
C SER A 231 3.90 -17.77 10.51
N LYS A 232 4.44 -16.60 10.16
CA LYS A 232 4.84 -16.26 8.78
C LYS A 232 5.80 -17.29 8.18
N ILE A 233 6.83 -17.67 8.94
CA ILE A 233 7.88 -18.61 8.50
C ILE A 233 7.32 -20.03 8.34
N THR A 234 6.36 -20.41 9.20
CA THR A 234 5.75 -21.74 9.21
C THR A 234 4.66 -21.88 8.15
N SER A 235 3.87 -20.84 7.90
CA SER A 235 2.82 -20.85 6.87
C SER A 235 3.37 -20.79 5.45
N ASP A 236 4.65 -20.43 5.29
CA ASP A 236 5.26 -20.26 3.97
C ASP A 236 6.64 -20.92 3.81
N PRO A 237 6.67 -22.26 3.56
CA PRO A 237 7.90 -22.95 3.20
C PRO A 237 8.34 -22.70 1.74
N LEU A 238 7.40 -22.35 0.84
CA LEU A 238 7.61 -22.34 -0.62
C LEU A 238 7.99 -20.95 -1.19
N GLN A 239 7.70 -19.83 -0.51
CA GLN A 239 8.12 -18.50 -0.96
C GLN A 239 9.52 -18.08 -0.50
N ARG A 240 10.27 -18.94 0.21
CA ARG A 240 11.60 -18.62 0.76
C ARG A 240 12.66 -18.22 -0.29
N HIS A 241 12.38 -18.40 -1.59
CA HIS A 241 13.27 -18.01 -2.68
C HIS A 241 12.79 -16.82 -3.53
N ILE A 242 11.63 -16.24 -3.23
CA ILE A 242 11.11 -15.11 -3.99
C ILE A 242 11.34 -13.84 -3.18
N THR A 243 12.46 -13.17 -3.47
CA THR A 243 12.72 -11.80 -3.02
C THR A 243 11.49 -10.93 -3.38
N PRO A 244 11.10 -9.91 -2.59
CA PRO A 244 10.01 -9.00 -2.99
C PRO A 244 10.20 -8.36 -4.38
N LYS A 245 11.44 -8.31 -4.89
CA LYS A 245 11.80 -7.94 -6.27
C LYS A 245 11.24 -8.88 -7.35
N ILE A 246 11.06 -10.16 -7.04
CA ILE A 246 10.52 -11.15 -7.99
C ILE A 246 9.00 -11.06 -8.01
N MET A 247 8.31 -10.80 -6.89
CA MET A 247 6.85 -10.62 -6.90
C MET A 247 6.42 -9.36 -7.69
N GLU A 248 7.19 -8.28 -7.59
CA GLU A 248 7.00 -7.04 -8.38
C GLU A 248 7.18 -7.27 -9.90
N ASN A 249 8.15 -8.11 -10.29
CA ASN A 249 8.40 -8.46 -11.70
C ASN A 249 7.47 -9.57 -12.22
N SER A 250 7.10 -10.52 -11.37
CA SER A 250 6.18 -11.61 -11.68
C SER A 250 4.76 -11.09 -11.88
N ASN A 251 4.34 -10.06 -11.14
CA ASN A 251 3.04 -9.42 -11.37
C ASN A 251 2.99 -8.67 -12.70
N LYS A 252 4.07 -7.95 -13.10
CA LYS A 252 4.16 -7.36 -14.45
C LYS A 252 4.20 -8.41 -15.55
N PHE A 253 4.95 -9.49 -15.35
CA PHE A 253 5.03 -10.58 -16.33
C PHE A 253 3.71 -11.33 -16.47
N LEU A 254 3.02 -11.62 -15.35
CA LEU A 254 1.72 -12.27 -15.36
C LEU A 254 0.64 -11.35 -15.94
N LEU A 255 0.66 -10.05 -15.63
CA LEU A 255 -0.26 -9.09 -16.25
C LEU A 255 -0.03 -8.98 -17.75
N ASN A 256 1.22 -8.87 -18.21
CA ASN A 256 1.53 -8.87 -19.65
C ASN A 256 1.11 -10.18 -20.32
N ILE A 257 1.30 -11.34 -19.67
CA ILE A 257 0.84 -12.62 -20.22
C ILE A 257 -0.67 -12.67 -20.28
N ILE A 258 -1.36 -12.23 -19.23
CA ILE A 258 -2.83 -12.22 -19.17
C ILE A 258 -3.39 -11.26 -20.22
N GLU A 259 -2.83 -10.06 -20.37
CA GLU A 259 -3.16 -9.13 -21.46
C GLU A 259 -2.91 -9.75 -22.82
N THR A 260 -1.74 -10.36 -23.05
CA THR A 260 -1.43 -11.02 -24.32
C THR A 260 -2.41 -12.18 -24.60
N ILE A 261 -2.82 -12.93 -23.58
CA ILE A 261 -3.80 -14.02 -23.72
C ILE A 261 -5.19 -13.45 -24.00
N ILE A 262 -5.59 -12.39 -23.31
CA ILE A 262 -6.88 -11.71 -23.51
C ILE A 262 -6.95 -11.09 -24.90
N GLU A 263 -5.91 -10.37 -25.35
CA GLU A 263 -5.81 -9.82 -26.70
C GLU A 263 -5.82 -10.91 -27.76
N LYS A 264 -5.10 -12.02 -27.53
CA LYS A 264 -5.06 -13.14 -28.48
C LYS A 264 -6.41 -13.85 -28.54
N GLN A 265 -7.11 -14.01 -27.41
CA GLN A 265 -8.46 -14.56 -27.38
C GLN A 265 -9.48 -13.60 -28.00
N ALA A 266 -9.38 -12.29 -27.75
CA ALA A 266 -10.22 -11.26 -28.35
C ALA A 266 -10.01 -11.18 -29.87
N ASN A 267 -8.76 -11.28 -30.34
CA ASN A 267 -8.45 -11.33 -31.76
C ASN A 267 -8.96 -12.62 -32.42
N ILE A 268 -8.86 -13.76 -31.74
CA ILE A 268 -9.45 -15.02 -32.23
C ILE A 268 -10.97 -14.89 -32.29
N LEU A 269 -11.62 -14.32 -31.26
CA LEU A 269 -13.06 -14.10 -31.24
C LEU A 269 -13.49 -13.13 -32.34
N ASN A 270 -12.75 -12.04 -32.56
CA ASN A 270 -13.01 -11.08 -33.63
C ASN A 270 -12.78 -11.69 -35.02
N THR A 271 -11.77 -12.56 -35.18
CA THR A 271 -11.52 -13.26 -36.45
C THR A 271 -12.62 -14.29 -36.72
N ILE A 272 -13.08 -15.01 -35.69
CA ILE A 272 -14.21 -15.94 -35.78
C ILE A 272 -15.50 -15.15 -36.08
N LEU A 273 -15.74 -14.01 -35.42
CA LEU A 273 -16.88 -13.14 -35.68
C LEU A 273 -16.84 -12.58 -37.10
N GLU A 274 -15.69 -12.11 -37.59
CA GLU A 274 -15.51 -11.66 -38.98
C GLU A 274 -15.72 -12.79 -40.01
N GLN A 275 -15.36 -14.03 -39.68
CA GLN A 275 -15.60 -15.20 -40.54
C GLN A 275 -17.05 -15.70 -40.49
N ILE A 276 -17.76 -15.49 -39.37
CA ILE A 276 -19.14 -15.91 -39.17
C ILE A 276 -20.13 -14.82 -39.61
N ARG A 277 -19.77 -13.54 -39.54
CA ARG A 277 -20.61 -12.39 -39.91
C ARG A 277 -21.17 -12.46 -41.34
N PRO A 278 -20.40 -12.86 -42.38
CA PRO A 278 -20.97 -13.05 -43.71
C PRO A 278 -21.89 -14.28 -43.79
N LYS A 279 -21.71 -15.30 -42.95
CA LYS A 279 -22.58 -16.49 -42.93
C LYS A 279 -23.90 -16.26 -42.20
N ILE A 280 -23.91 -15.40 -41.17
CA ILE A 280 -25.14 -14.99 -40.48
C ILE A 280 -25.95 -14.01 -41.36
N LEU A 281 -25.30 -13.05 -42.01
CA LEU A 281 -25.97 -12.09 -42.92
C LEU A 281 -26.51 -12.74 -44.22
N VAL A 282 -25.99 -13.91 -44.61
CA VAL A 282 -26.54 -14.70 -45.73
C VAL A 282 -27.71 -15.60 -45.29
N LEU A 283 -27.86 -15.88 -43.99
CA LEU A 283 -29.03 -16.59 -43.47
C LEU A 283 -30.24 -15.65 -43.32
N ASP A 284 -30.02 -14.38 -42.93
CA ASP A 284 -31.11 -13.38 -42.86
C ASP A 284 -31.70 -13.00 -44.23
N ASN A 285 -30.95 -13.14 -45.33
CA ASN A 285 -31.42 -12.81 -46.68
C ASN A 285 -32.06 -13.99 -47.43
N ASN A 286 -32.00 -15.22 -46.87
CA ASN A 286 -32.58 -16.40 -47.52
C ASN A 286 -33.91 -16.85 -46.89
N ASP A 287 -34.34 -16.23 -45.78
CA ASP A 287 -35.62 -16.52 -45.12
C ASP A 287 -36.77 -15.62 -45.63
N GLU A 288 -36.51 -14.62 -46.49
CA GLU A 288 -37.56 -13.81 -47.15
C GLU A 288 -38.04 -14.40 -48.50
N ASP A 289 -37.27 -15.29 -49.13
CA ASP A 289 -37.60 -15.86 -50.46
C ASP A 289 -38.38 -17.20 -50.41
N GLU A 290 -38.64 -17.78 -49.22
CA GLU A 290 -39.45 -19.02 -49.07
C GLU A 290 -40.92 -18.78 -48.64
N LEU A 291 -41.36 -17.52 -48.52
CA LEU A 291 -42.76 -17.17 -48.16
C LEU A 291 -43.65 -16.75 -49.35
N GLU A 292 -43.15 -16.77 -50.59
CA GLU A 292 -43.95 -16.47 -51.81
C GLU A 292 -44.38 -17.71 -52.63
N LEU A 293 -44.21 -18.94 -52.13
CA LEU A 293 -44.64 -20.17 -52.84
C LEU A 293 -45.82 -20.92 -52.20
N LEU A 294 -46.65 -20.23 -51.40
CA LEU A 294 -47.91 -20.75 -50.85
C LEU A 294 -49.15 -19.87 -51.15
N ASN A 295 -49.20 -19.26 -52.36
CA ASN A 295 -50.43 -18.79 -52.98
C ASN A 295 -50.56 -19.30 -54.42
#